data_AF-O46587-F1
#
_entry.id   AF-O46587-F1
#
_cell.length_a   1.000
_cell.length_b   1.000
_cell.length_c   1.000
_cell.angle_alpha   90.00
_cell.angle_beta   90.00
_cell.angle_gamma   90.00
#
_symmetry.space_group_name_H-M   'P 1'
#
loop_
_entity.id
_entity.type
_entity.pdbx_description
1 polymer ?
#
loop_
_entity_poly.entity_id
_entity_poly.type
_entity_poly.pdbx_seq_one_letter_code
_entity_poly.pdbx_strand_id
1 'polypeptide(L)'
;SVVKSEDFTLPAYVDRRDYPLPDVAHVKHLSASQKALKEKEKASWSSLSMDEKVELYRIKFKESFAEMNRRSNEWKTVVGTAMFFIGITALVIMWEKLY
;
A
#
# COMPACT_ATOMS: atom_id res chain seq x y z
N SER A 1 3.58 -3.85 -10.98
CA SER A 1 3.59 -3.24 -12.33
C SER A 1 3.30 -1.75 -12.24
N VAL A 2 3.71 -0.96 -13.22
CA VAL A 2 3.40 0.49 -13.27
C VAL A 2 1.91 0.66 -13.58
N VAL A 3 1.22 1.48 -12.78
CA VAL A 3 -0.17 1.91 -13.01
C VAL A 3 -0.13 3.23 -13.76
N LYS A 4 -0.90 3.37 -14.85
CA LYS A 4 -0.95 4.59 -15.64
C LYS A 4 -2.31 5.28 -15.51
N SER A 5 -2.32 6.61 -15.68
CA SER A 5 -3.57 7.40 -15.63
C SER A 5 -4.54 7.05 -16.75
N GLU A 6 -4.04 6.61 -17.91
CA GLU A 6 -4.85 6.19 -19.07
C GLU A 6 -5.65 4.89 -18.81
N ASP A 7 -5.29 4.11 -17.79
CA ASP A 7 -5.92 2.82 -17.45
C ASP A 7 -7.17 2.96 -16.56
N PHE A 8 -7.71 4.18 -16.35
CA PHE A 8 -8.77 4.44 -15.37
C PHE A 8 -10.11 3.74 -15.64
N THR A 9 -10.34 3.27 -16.86
CA THR A 9 -11.53 2.48 -17.25
C THR A 9 -11.34 0.97 -17.10
N LEU A 10 -10.13 0.51 -16.77
CA LEU A 10 -9.79 -0.89 -16.60
C LEU A 10 -9.85 -1.30 -15.11
N PRO A 11 -10.07 -2.59 -14.81
CA PRO A 11 -9.98 -3.07 -13.44
C PRO A 11 -8.61 -2.78 -12.80
N ALA A 12 -8.64 -2.24 -11.59
CA ALA A 12 -7.45 -1.81 -10.85
C ALA A 12 -7.18 -2.71 -9.64
N TYR A 13 -5.90 -2.79 -9.25
CA TYR A 13 -5.50 -3.47 -8.03
C TYR A 13 -5.77 -2.57 -6.81
N VAL A 14 -6.24 -3.14 -5.70
CA VAL A 14 -6.44 -2.41 -4.44
C VAL A 14 -6.14 -3.30 -3.23
N ASP A 15 -5.47 -2.77 -2.20
CA ASP A 15 -5.33 -3.45 -0.91
C ASP A 15 -6.41 -2.93 0.04
N ARG A 16 -7.43 -3.76 0.32
CA ARG A 16 -8.57 -3.41 1.19
C ARG A 16 -9.04 -4.60 2.01
N ARG A 17 -9.35 -4.36 3.29
CA ARG A 17 -9.79 -5.41 4.21
C ARG A 17 -11.13 -6.03 3.82
N ASP A 18 -12.04 -5.21 3.33
CA ASP A 18 -13.38 -5.57 2.89
C ASP A 18 -13.41 -6.13 1.46
N TYR A 19 -12.28 -6.08 0.77
CA TYR A 19 -12.13 -6.55 -0.60
C TYR A 19 -10.83 -7.36 -0.75
N PRO A 20 -10.78 -8.57 -0.17
CA PRO A 20 -9.55 -9.34 0.02
C PRO A 20 -8.96 -9.93 -1.27
N LEU A 21 -9.76 -10.03 -2.34
CA LEU A 21 -9.38 -10.63 -3.61
C LEU A 21 -9.61 -9.61 -4.73
N PRO A 22 -8.61 -8.77 -5.05
CA PRO A 22 -8.75 -7.75 -6.09
C PRO A 22 -8.97 -8.36 -7.48
N ASP A 23 -9.69 -7.62 -8.33
CA ASP A 23 -10.03 -8.03 -9.70
C ASP A 23 -8.82 -8.41 -10.57
N VAL A 24 -7.66 -7.81 -10.29
CA VAL A 24 -6.40 -8.05 -11.01
C VAL A 24 -5.28 -8.46 -10.04
N ALA A 25 -4.25 -9.12 -10.56
CA ALA A 25 -3.03 -9.38 -9.79
C ALA A 25 -2.17 -8.11 -9.66
N HIS A 26 -1.40 -8.01 -8.58
CA HIS A 26 -0.47 -6.90 -8.37
C HIS A 26 0.61 -6.81 -9.47
N VAL A 27 1.15 -7.95 -9.90
CA VAL A 27 2.15 -8.05 -10.97
C VAL A 27 1.49 -8.59 -12.25
N LYS A 28 1.45 -7.74 -13.29
CA LYS A 28 0.87 -8.08 -14.62
C LYS A 28 1.89 -8.74 -15.57
N HIS A 29 3.15 -8.32 -15.52
CA HIS A 29 4.20 -8.82 -16.41
C HIS A 29 5.19 -9.65 -15.61
N LEU A 30 5.24 -10.95 -15.91
CA LEU A 30 6.09 -11.91 -15.20
C LEU A 30 7.45 -12.04 -15.89
N SER A 31 8.52 -12.06 -15.09
CA SER A 31 9.87 -12.46 -15.55
C SER A 31 9.91 -13.94 -15.96
N ALA A 32 11.03 -14.38 -16.57
CA ALA A 32 11.21 -15.78 -16.91
C ALA A 32 11.14 -16.71 -15.68
N SER A 33 11.77 -16.33 -14.57
CA SER A 33 11.71 -17.08 -13.31
C SER A 33 10.30 -17.13 -12.73
N GLN A 34 9.58 -16.01 -12.76
CA GLN A 34 8.20 -15.95 -12.27
C GLN A 34 7.25 -16.79 -13.12
N LYS A 35 7.43 -16.83 -14.45
CA LYS A 35 6.67 -17.74 -15.32
C LYS A 35 6.95 -19.20 -14.96
N ALA A 36 8.21 -19.59 -14.77
CA ALA A 36 8.57 -20.94 -14.33
C ALA A 36 7.96 -21.27 -12.96
N LEU A 37 7.94 -20.30 -12.04
CA LEU A 37 7.31 -20.45 -10.73
C LEU A 37 5.78 -20.62 -10.84
N LYS A 38 5.11 -19.90 -11.73
CA LYS A 38 3.67 -20.09 -12.02
C LYS A 38 3.37 -21.44 -12.69
N GLU A 39 4.31 -22.00 -13.44
CA GLU A 39 4.19 -23.38 -13.92
C GLU A 39 4.36 -24.38 -12.78
N LYS A 40 5.33 -24.16 -11.89
CA LYS A 40 5.54 -24.99 -10.68
C LYS A 40 4.35 -24.95 -9.72
N GLU A 41 3.68 -23.81 -9.59
CA GLU A 41 2.46 -23.63 -8.78
C GLU A 41 1.32 -24.58 -9.17
N LYS A 42 1.26 -25.03 -10.44
CA LYS A 42 0.25 -25.99 -10.91
C LYS A 42 0.44 -27.40 -10.35
N ALA A 43 1.64 -27.71 -9.88
CA ALA A 43 1.97 -28.99 -9.24
C ALA A 43 1.68 -28.95 -7.72
N SER A 44 2.10 -29.98 -6.98
CA SER A 44 1.88 -30.02 -5.54
C SER A 44 2.64 -28.90 -4.81
N TRP A 45 1.92 -28.13 -4.00
CA TRP A 45 2.49 -27.06 -3.16
C TRP A 45 3.39 -27.57 -2.02
N SER A 46 3.43 -28.89 -1.78
CA SER A 46 4.44 -29.50 -0.90
C SER A 46 5.85 -29.42 -1.47
N SER A 47 6.00 -29.25 -2.79
CA SER A 47 7.29 -29.11 -3.49
C SER A 47 7.82 -27.67 -3.57
N LEU A 48 7.02 -26.70 -3.12
CA LEU A 48 7.39 -25.30 -3.10
C LEU A 48 8.17 -24.97 -1.81
N SER A 49 9.28 -24.27 -1.96
CA SER A 49 9.99 -23.66 -0.84
C SER A 49 9.14 -22.58 -0.16
N MET A 50 9.53 -22.16 1.05
CA MET A 50 8.85 -21.05 1.71
C MET A 50 8.97 -19.76 0.90
N ASP A 51 10.15 -19.49 0.35
CA ASP A 51 10.42 -18.30 -0.46
C ASP A 51 9.57 -18.29 -1.74
N GLU A 52 9.39 -19.45 -2.39
CA GLU A 52 8.53 -19.59 -3.57
C GLU A 52 7.06 -19.29 -3.26
N LYS A 53 6.57 -19.74 -2.09
CA LYS A 53 5.21 -19.41 -1.63
C LYS A 53 5.05 -17.92 -1.36
N VAL A 54 6.05 -17.30 -0.75
CA VAL A 54 6.07 -15.84 -0.52
C VAL A 54 6.15 -15.09 -1.85
N GLU A 55 6.94 -15.55 -2.82
CA GLU A 55 7.02 -14.93 -4.14
C GLU A 55 5.68 -15.02 -4.89
N LEU A 56 5.01 -16.19 -4.87
CA LEU A 56 3.66 -16.33 -5.41
C LEU A 56 2.66 -15.37 -4.76
N TYR A 57 2.74 -15.22 -3.43
CA TYR A 57 1.94 -14.25 -2.70
C TYR A 57 2.18 -12.82 -3.19
N ARG A 58 3.45 -12.42 -3.34
CA ARG A 58 3.84 -11.06 -3.79
C ARG A 58 3.59 -10.80 -5.28
N ILE A 59 3.46 -11.84 -6.10
CA ILE A 59 2.96 -11.71 -7.48
C ILE A 59 1.48 -11.33 -7.47
N LYS A 60 0.67 -11.99 -6.62
CA LYS A 60 -0.78 -11.78 -6.57
C LYS A 60 -1.16 -10.51 -5.79
N PHE A 61 -0.53 -10.28 -4.64
CA PHE A 61 -0.84 -9.21 -3.70
C PHE A 61 0.36 -8.31 -3.43
N LYS A 62 0.11 -7.01 -3.30
CA LYS A 62 1.15 -6.03 -2.96
C LYS A 62 1.48 -6.10 -1.48
N GLU A 63 0.48 -5.88 -0.63
CA GLU A 63 0.63 -5.83 0.83
C GLU A 63 -0.12 -6.98 1.50
N SER A 64 0.43 -7.46 2.60
CA SER A 64 -0.27 -8.36 3.50
C SER A 64 -1.31 -7.63 4.34
N PHE A 65 -2.25 -8.38 4.91
CA PHE A 65 -3.20 -7.83 5.88
C PHE A 65 -2.49 -7.18 7.07
N ALA A 66 -1.31 -7.64 7.47
CA ALA A 66 -0.54 -7.00 8.54
C ALA A 66 0.07 -5.66 8.10
N GLU A 67 0.57 -5.59 6.85
CA GLU A 67 1.19 -4.38 6.29
C GLU A 67 0.14 -3.30 6.02
N MET A 68 -0.97 -3.62 5.34
CA MET A 68 -2.02 -2.64 5.02
C MET A 68 -2.73 -2.09 6.25
N ASN A 69 -2.75 -2.86 7.35
CA ASN A 69 -3.38 -2.47 8.62
C ASN A 69 -2.39 -1.86 9.62
N ARG A 70 -1.13 -1.65 9.20
CA ARG A 70 -0.11 -1.04 10.06
C ARG A 70 -0.53 0.38 10.42
N ARG A 71 -0.59 0.67 11.72
CA ARG A 71 -0.88 2.03 12.21
C ARG A 71 0.24 2.99 11.82
N SER A 72 -0.12 4.20 11.39
CA SER A 72 0.83 5.31 11.17
C SER A 72 0.96 6.17 12.43
N ASN A 73 2.04 6.95 12.50
CA ASN A 73 2.24 7.98 13.52
C ASN A 73 1.74 9.37 13.05
N GLU A 74 0.98 9.43 11.96
CA GLU A 74 0.53 10.67 11.32
C GLU A 74 -0.26 11.57 12.27
N TRP A 75 -1.00 10.98 13.21
CA TRP A 75 -1.71 11.73 14.26
C TRP A 75 -0.80 12.70 15.03
N LYS A 76 0.48 12.36 15.21
CA LYS A 76 1.46 13.23 15.87
C LYS A 76 1.75 14.47 15.03
N THR A 77 1.91 14.28 13.72
CA THR A 77 2.10 15.39 12.77
C THR A 77 0.86 16.28 12.71
N VAL A 78 -0.34 15.69 12.64
CA VAL A 78 -1.62 16.43 12.63
C VAL A 78 -1.76 17.27 13.90
N VAL A 79 -1.61 16.66 15.08
CA VAL A 79 -1.72 17.37 16.37
C VAL A 79 -0.64 18.44 16.51
N GLY A 80 0.62 18.11 16.19
CA GLY A 80 1.73 19.06 16.25
C GLY A 80 1.53 20.27 15.33
N THR A 81 1.09 20.04 14.10
CA THR A 81 0.81 21.10 13.12
C THR A 81 -0.37 21.97 13.56
N ALA A 82 -1.45 21.36 14.08
CA ALA A 82 -2.58 22.10 14.62
C ALA A 82 -2.15 23.01 15.79
N MET A 83 -1.37 22.49 16.74
CA MET A 83 -0.86 23.28 17.87
C MET A 83 0.11 24.39 17.43
N PHE A 84 0.93 24.14 16.42
CA PHE A 84 1.81 25.16 15.84
C PHE A 84 1.01 26.35 15.28
N PHE A 85 -0.05 26.09 14.50
CA PHE A 85 -0.89 27.16 13.97
C PHE A 85 -1.74 27.85 15.04
N ILE A 86 -2.19 27.15 16.09
CA ILE A 86 -2.81 27.79 17.26
C ILE A 86 -1.82 28.77 17.91
N GLY A 87 -0.55 28.38 18.05
CA GLY A 87 0.51 29.24 18.57
C GLY A 87 0.75 30.48 17.70
N ILE A 88 0.81 30.32 16.37
CA ILE A 88 0.91 31.45 15.44
C ILE A 88 -0.28 32.41 15.58
N THR A 89 -1.51 31.89 15.64
CA THR A 89 -2.71 32.72 15.82
C THR A 89 -2.64 33.54 17.11
N ALA A 90 -2.16 32.95 18.21
CA ALA A 90 -1.95 33.69 19.46
C ALA A 90 -0.91 34.81 19.31
N LEU A 91 0.19 34.58 18.58
CA LEU A 91 1.19 35.61 18.28
C LEU A 91 0.59 36.76 17.46
N VAL A 92 -0.24 36.47 16.45
CA VAL A 92 -0.92 37.48 15.63
C VAL A 92 -1.87 38.33 16.48
N ILE A 93 -2.69 37.70 17.34
CA ILE A 93 -3.60 38.42 18.25
C ILE A 93 -2.82 39.31 19.23
N MET A 94 -1.69 38.84 19.75
CA MET A 94 -0.83 39.65 20.61
C MET A 94 -0.24 40.86 19.86
N TRP A 95 0.16 40.66 18.60
CA TRP A 95 0.67 41.75 17.75
C TRP A 95 -0.42 42.80 17.47
N GLU A 96 -1.63 42.39 17.09
CA GLU A 96 -2.80 43.26 16.89
C GLU A 96 -3.20 44.03 18.16
N LYS A 97 -2.95 43.46 19.34
CA LYS A 97 -3.23 44.14 20.61
C LYS A 97 -2.16 45.17 20.99
N LEU A 98 -0.93 45.03 20.52
CA LEU A 98 0.21 45.88 20.87
C LEU A 98 0.36 47.10 19.94
N TYR A 99 -0.06 46.97 18.68
CA TYR A 99 0.10 47.98 17.62
C TYR A 99 -1.23 48.26 16.92
#